data_AF-A0A655QPF4-F1
#
_entry.id   AF-A0A655QPF4-F1
#
_cell.length_a   1.000
_cell.length_b   1.000
_cell.length_c   1.000
_cell.angle_alpha   90.00
_cell.angle_beta   90.00
_cell.angle_gamma   90.00
#
_symmetry.space_group_name_H-M   'P 1'
#
loop_
_entity.id
_entity.type
_entity.pdbx_description
1 polymer ?
#
loop_
_entity_poly.entity_id
_entity_poly.type
_entity_poly.pdbx_seq_one_letter_code
_entity_poly.pdbx_strand_id
1 'polypeptide(L)'
;MVANQQQEMASLEQQTEEIKRTRQGIVPLMYDMIEGLEEWVAQDKPIRLAARQERIEKLKELMPRADVSDAEKYRRILEAYQIELDYGNKLGTYQAKITLPSAQEVEADVLYLGRLSLLARSLDGEQFWTWNSKQNAWQAITDANKSDLAAAYQLAQQQIAPTLLNLPVSLTAAEAK
;
A
#
# COMPACT_ATOMS: atom_id res chain seq x y z
N MET A 1 39.80 7.33 -42.02
CA MET A 1 39.69 7.94 -40.67
C MET A 1 38.49 8.88 -40.58
N VAL A 2 38.36 9.91 -41.42
CA VAL A 2 37.20 10.85 -41.39
C VAL A 2 35.85 10.17 -41.66
N ALA A 3 35.79 9.24 -42.62
CA ALA A 3 34.55 8.49 -42.92
C ALA A 3 34.05 7.64 -41.73
N ASN A 4 34.94 7.02 -40.95
CA ASN A 4 34.56 6.29 -39.74
C ASN A 4 34.01 7.23 -38.66
N GLN A 5 34.59 8.43 -38.51
CA GLN A 5 34.11 9.42 -37.53
C GLN A 5 32.72 9.95 -37.88
N GLN A 6 32.42 10.15 -39.17
CA GLN A 6 31.07 10.52 -39.63
C GLN A 6 30.05 9.42 -39.42
N GLN A 7 30.45 8.16 -39.58
CA GLN A 7 29.59 7.00 -39.35
C GLN A 7 29.31 6.78 -37.86
N GLU A 8 30.30 7.02 -36.98
CA GLU A 8 30.12 7.04 -35.52
C GLU A 8 29.18 8.16 -35.07
N MET A 9 29.35 9.39 -35.58
CA MET A 9 28.45 10.50 -35.25
C MET A 9 26.99 10.21 -35.65
N ALA A 10 26.76 9.69 -36.85
CA ALA A 10 25.42 9.32 -37.31
C ALA A 10 24.81 8.20 -36.45
N SER A 11 25.60 7.21 -36.03
CA SER A 11 25.15 6.16 -35.10
C SER A 11 24.77 6.72 -33.72
N LEU A 12 25.53 7.68 -33.20
CA LEU A 12 25.26 8.31 -31.90
C LEU A 12 24.02 9.21 -31.94
N GLU A 13 23.81 9.95 -33.04
CA GLU A 13 22.60 10.73 -33.27
C GLU A 13 21.37 9.82 -33.35
N GLN A 14 21.47 8.71 -34.08
CA GLN A 14 20.39 7.74 -34.21
C GLN A 14 20.04 7.09 -32.86
N GLN A 15 21.04 6.68 -32.08
CA GLN A 15 20.85 6.18 -30.72
C GLN A 15 20.22 7.23 -29.79
N THR A 16 20.61 8.50 -29.92
CA THR A 16 20.03 9.61 -29.14
C THR A 16 18.56 9.82 -29.49
N GLU A 17 18.20 9.73 -30.76
CA GLU A 17 16.83 9.90 -31.22
C GLU A 17 15.94 8.70 -30.82
N GLU A 18 16.47 7.48 -30.87
CA GLU A 18 15.81 6.29 -30.31
C GLU A 18 15.57 6.42 -28.81
N ILE A 19 16.56 6.89 -28.04
CA ILE A 19 16.41 7.16 -26.59
C ILE A 19 15.33 8.21 -26.34
N LYS A 20 15.28 9.29 -27.13
CA LYS A 20 14.21 10.31 -27.02
C LYS A 20 12.84 9.72 -27.32
N ARG A 21 12.71 8.89 -28.35
CA ARG A 21 11.45 8.24 -28.72
C ARG A 21 10.97 7.29 -27.62
N THR A 22 11.85 6.50 -27.02
CA THR A 22 11.52 5.65 -25.86
C THR A 22 11.11 6.50 -24.65
N ARG A 23 11.84 7.60 -24.36
CA ARG A 23 11.49 8.56 -23.29
C ARG A 23 10.12 9.19 -23.45
N GLN A 24 9.74 9.53 -24.68
CA GLN A 24 8.43 10.11 -24.99
C GLN A 24 7.27 9.12 -24.71
N GLY A 25 7.50 7.81 -24.80
CA GLY A 25 6.48 6.80 -24.52
C GLY A 25 6.39 6.39 -23.05
N ILE A 26 7.50 6.35 -22.32
CA ILE A 26 7.54 5.84 -20.94
C ILE A 26 7.06 6.85 -19.89
N VAL A 27 7.26 8.15 -20.12
CA VAL A 27 6.85 9.17 -19.14
C VAL A 27 5.32 9.22 -18.95
N PRO A 28 4.49 9.23 -20.01
CA PRO A 28 3.04 9.12 -19.86
C PRO A 28 2.63 7.88 -19.06
N LEU A 29 3.22 6.72 -19.35
CA LEU A 29 2.94 5.48 -18.62
C LEU A 29 3.30 5.58 -17.13
N MET A 30 4.37 6.30 -16.77
CA MET A 30 4.70 6.54 -15.36
C MET A 30 3.65 7.38 -14.65
N TYR A 31 3.05 8.37 -15.31
CA TYR A 31 1.91 9.11 -14.76
C TYR A 31 0.69 8.19 -14.59
N ASP A 32 0.35 7.39 -15.60
CA ASP A 32 -0.77 6.44 -15.54
C ASP A 32 -0.57 5.42 -14.40
N MET A 33 0.66 4.98 -14.16
CA MET A 33 1.02 4.10 -13.04
C MET A 33 0.79 4.78 -11.67
N ILE A 34 1.16 6.04 -11.52
CA ILE A 34 0.94 6.78 -10.26
C ILE A 34 -0.56 7.02 -10.03
N GLU A 35 -1.29 7.37 -11.08
CA GLU A 35 -2.75 7.53 -11.02
C GLU A 35 -3.44 6.21 -10.67
N GLY A 36 -3.02 5.10 -11.29
CA GLY A 36 -3.54 3.77 -10.94
C GLY A 36 -3.25 3.37 -9.49
N LEU A 37 -2.08 3.73 -8.94
CA LEU A 37 -1.80 3.56 -7.52
C LEU A 37 -2.75 4.39 -6.64
N GLU A 38 -2.99 5.64 -7.01
CA GLU A 38 -3.88 6.55 -6.28
C GLU A 38 -5.32 6.03 -6.25
N GLU A 39 -5.87 5.64 -7.41
CA GLU A 39 -7.20 5.06 -7.52
C GLU A 39 -7.32 3.80 -6.66
N TRP A 40 -6.31 2.94 -6.72
CA TRP A 40 -6.33 1.69 -5.98
C TRP A 40 -6.24 1.91 -4.47
N VAL A 41 -5.43 2.86 -4.00
CA VAL A 41 -5.38 3.25 -2.58
C VAL A 41 -6.72 3.84 -2.12
N ALA A 42 -7.40 4.61 -2.97
CA ALA A 42 -8.70 5.22 -2.63
C ALA A 42 -9.84 4.20 -2.50
N GLN A 43 -9.79 3.11 -3.27
CA GLN A 43 -10.83 2.05 -3.27
C GLN A 43 -10.55 0.94 -2.25
N ASP A 44 -9.35 0.91 -1.68
CA ASP A 44 -8.90 -0.14 -0.77
C ASP A 44 -9.25 0.15 0.70
N LYS A 45 -9.07 -0.84 1.57
CA LYS A 45 -9.17 -0.66 3.03
C LYS A 45 -8.11 0.34 3.50
N PRO A 46 -8.35 1.07 4.61
CA PRO A 46 -7.46 2.12 5.09
C PRO A 46 -6.21 1.57 5.82
N ILE A 47 -5.51 0.61 5.22
CA ILE A 47 -4.26 0.06 5.73
C ILE A 47 -3.17 1.13 5.58
N ARG A 48 -2.68 1.69 6.69
CA ARG A 48 -1.63 2.73 6.70
C ARG A 48 -1.89 3.85 5.68
N LEU A 49 -3.15 4.28 5.55
CA LEU A 49 -3.62 5.15 4.47
C LEU A 49 -2.77 6.42 4.33
N ALA A 50 -2.47 7.10 5.44
CA ALA A 50 -1.66 8.31 5.44
C ALA A 50 -0.26 8.08 4.83
N ALA A 51 0.42 7.00 5.18
CA ALA A 51 1.74 6.67 4.64
C ALA A 51 1.70 6.29 3.15
N ARG A 52 0.58 5.70 2.69
CA ARG A 52 0.36 5.36 1.28
C ARG A 52 0.13 6.62 0.45
N GLN A 53 -0.72 7.52 0.93
CA GLN A 53 -0.97 8.83 0.32
C GLN A 53 0.30 9.66 0.26
N GLU A 54 1.05 9.76 1.36
CA GLU A 54 2.34 10.48 1.39
C GLU A 54 3.33 9.94 0.35
N ARG A 55 3.36 8.61 0.16
CA ARG A 55 4.22 8.00 -0.85
C ARG A 55 3.80 8.40 -2.28
N ILE A 56 2.50 8.40 -2.57
CA ILE A 56 1.97 8.83 -3.86
C ILE A 56 2.31 10.29 -4.13
N GLU A 57 2.10 11.17 -3.16
CA GLU A 57 2.43 12.59 -3.30
C GLU A 57 3.93 12.80 -3.56
N LYS A 58 4.80 12.09 -2.84
CA LYS A 58 6.26 12.09 -3.12
C LYS A 58 6.60 11.63 -4.53
N LEU A 59 5.88 10.65 -5.09
CA LEU A 59 6.08 10.21 -6.48
C LEU A 59 5.62 11.29 -7.47
N LYS A 60 4.48 11.95 -7.22
CA LYS A 60 4.00 13.06 -8.04
C LYS A 60 4.98 14.23 -8.05
N GLU A 61 5.56 14.58 -6.90
CA GLU A 61 6.60 15.61 -6.77
C GLU A 61 7.91 15.21 -7.46
N LEU A 62 8.23 13.92 -7.51
CA LEU A 62 9.43 13.39 -8.17
C LEU A 62 9.36 13.49 -9.70
N MET A 63 8.16 13.39 -10.29
CA MET A 63 7.97 13.36 -11.74
C MET A 63 8.51 14.60 -12.49
N PRO A 64 8.22 15.85 -12.09
CA PRO A 64 8.72 17.04 -12.78
C PRO A 64 10.21 17.34 -12.54
N ARG A 65 10.87 16.64 -11.61
CA ARG A 65 12.29 16.89 -11.29
C ARG A 65 13.21 16.53 -12.44
N ALA A 66 13.96 17.51 -12.94
CA ALA A 66 14.93 17.33 -14.02
C ALA A 66 16.27 16.75 -13.55
N ASP A 67 16.57 16.84 -12.25
CA ASP A 67 17.80 16.33 -11.64
C ASP A 67 17.74 14.82 -11.33
N VAL A 68 16.59 14.18 -11.56
CA VAL A 68 16.38 12.76 -11.36
C VAL A 68 16.16 12.07 -12.71
N SER A 69 16.90 10.99 -12.96
CA SER A 69 16.79 10.21 -14.18
C SER A 69 15.45 9.48 -14.27
N ASP A 70 14.94 9.29 -15.49
CA ASP A 70 13.70 8.55 -15.72
C ASP A 70 13.78 7.11 -15.17
N ALA A 71 14.96 6.49 -15.22
CA ALA A 71 15.19 5.16 -14.65
C ALA A 71 15.01 5.13 -13.13
N GLU A 72 15.47 6.16 -12.42
CA GLU A 72 15.27 6.27 -10.96
C GLU A 72 13.80 6.54 -10.63
N LYS A 73 13.11 7.40 -11.40
CA LYS A 73 11.66 7.63 -11.26
C LYS A 73 10.89 6.32 -11.41
N TYR A 74 11.15 5.58 -12.48
CA TYR A 74 10.54 4.28 -12.74
C TYR A 74 10.82 3.28 -11.60
N ARG A 75 12.06 3.20 -11.12
CA ARG A 75 12.43 2.33 -9.99
C ARG A 75 11.63 2.67 -8.73
N ARG A 76 11.46 3.95 -8.41
CA ARG A 76 10.67 4.41 -7.24
C ARG A 76 9.20 4.07 -7.37
N ILE A 77 8.63 4.17 -8.56
CA ILE A 77 7.24 3.75 -8.82
C ILE A 77 7.11 2.24 -8.59
N LEU A 78 8.00 1.42 -9.16
CA LEU A 78 7.98 -0.03 -8.93
C LEU A 78 8.18 -0.41 -7.45
N GLU A 79 9.02 0.31 -6.73
CA GLU A 79 9.21 0.14 -5.28
C GLU A 79 7.89 0.41 -4.53
N ALA A 80 7.13 1.42 -4.93
CA ALA A 80 5.81 1.67 -4.36
C ALA A 80 4.83 0.53 -4.67
N TYR A 81 4.78 0.02 -5.90
CA TYR A 81 3.98 -1.17 -6.24
C TYR A 81 4.39 -2.40 -5.43
N GLN A 82 5.69 -2.63 -5.23
CA GLN A 82 6.16 -3.75 -4.41
C GLN A 82 5.68 -3.64 -2.96
N ILE A 83 5.72 -2.44 -2.38
CA ILE A 83 5.18 -2.18 -1.04
C ILE A 83 3.66 -2.44 -1.00
N GLU A 84 2.95 -2.05 -2.04
CA GLU A 84 1.51 -2.30 -2.16
C GLU A 84 1.16 -3.79 -2.29
N LEU A 85 1.97 -4.56 -3.02
CA LEU A 85 1.87 -6.02 -3.10
C LEU A 85 2.17 -6.69 -1.76
N ASP A 86 3.16 -6.17 -1.02
CA ASP A 86 3.51 -6.64 0.31
C ASP A 86 2.35 -6.49 1.30
N TYR A 87 1.62 -5.38 1.25
CA TYR A 87 0.38 -5.22 2.03
C TYR A 87 -0.69 -6.25 1.67
N GLY A 88 -0.62 -6.87 0.48
CA GLY A 88 -1.54 -7.93 0.05
C GLY A 88 -1.33 -9.26 0.78
N ASN A 89 -0.10 -9.56 1.24
CA ASN A 89 0.26 -10.89 1.76
C ASN A 89 0.83 -10.89 3.19
N LYS A 90 1.22 -9.72 3.73
CA LYS A 90 1.85 -9.64 5.06
C LYS A 90 0.82 -9.59 6.19
N LEU A 91 1.22 -10.17 7.32
CA LEU A 91 0.62 -9.91 8.63
C LEU A 91 1.43 -8.81 9.31
N GLY A 92 0.77 -7.78 9.81
CA GLY A 92 1.45 -6.71 10.53
C GLY A 92 0.54 -5.89 11.41
N THR A 93 1.15 -5.15 12.34
CA THR A 93 0.47 -4.23 13.24
C THR A 93 1.04 -2.82 13.13
N TYR A 94 0.22 -1.82 13.46
CA TYR A 94 0.64 -0.43 13.61
C TYR A 94 -0.35 0.32 14.49
N GLN A 95 0.08 1.40 15.12
CA GLN A 95 -0.81 2.27 15.88
C GLN A 95 -1.38 3.36 14.98
N ALA A 96 -2.67 3.61 15.10
CA ALA A 96 -3.36 4.67 14.39
C ALA A 96 -4.59 5.15 15.15
N LYS A 97 -5.02 6.36 14.84
CA LYS A 97 -6.35 6.86 15.23
C LYS A 97 -7.37 6.31 14.24
N ILE A 98 -8.39 5.63 14.75
CA ILE A 98 -9.52 5.16 13.97
C ILE A 98 -10.76 6.00 14.29
N THR A 99 -11.59 6.26 13.29
CA THR A 99 -12.86 6.96 13.46
C THR A 99 -14.00 5.95 13.46
N LEU A 100 -14.71 5.85 14.58
CA LEU A 100 -15.87 4.97 14.72
C LEU A 100 -17.12 5.58 14.06
N PRO A 101 -18.17 4.78 13.76
CA PRO A 101 -19.43 5.29 13.20
C PRO A 101 -20.12 6.37 14.07
N SER A 102 -19.82 6.41 15.37
CA SER A 102 -20.27 7.45 16.30
C SER A 102 -19.54 8.79 16.16
N ALA A 103 -18.63 8.92 15.18
CA ALA A 103 -17.70 10.05 15.02
C ALA A 103 -16.66 10.20 16.15
N GLN A 104 -16.53 9.19 17.01
CA GLN A 104 -15.49 9.15 18.04
C GLN A 104 -14.17 8.70 17.41
N GLU A 105 -13.09 9.44 17.70
CA GLU A 105 -11.73 8.99 17.41
C GLU A 105 -11.15 8.20 18.58
N VAL A 106 -10.53 7.06 18.27
CA VAL A 106 -9.90 6.18 19.26
C VAL A 106 -8.49 5.82 18.78
N GLU A 107 -7.51 5.91 19.68
CA GLU A 107 -6.18 5.35 19.42
C GLU A 107 -6.24 3.83 19.57
N ALA A 108 -5.81 3.12 18.54
CA ALA A 108 -5.92 1.68 18.45
C ALA A 108 -4.66 1.04 17.86
N ASP A 109 -4.38 -0.18 18.30
CA ASP A 109 -3.49 -1.10 17.59
C ASP A 109 -4.29 -1.67 16.42
N VAL A 110 -3.87 -1.35 15.19
CA VAL A 110 -4.46 -1.85 13.96
C VAL A 110 -3.65 -3.03 13.45
N LEU A 111 -4.29 -4.16 13.23
CA LEU A 111 -3.74 -5.36 12.61
C LEU A 111 -4.29 -5.54 11.21
N TYR A 112 -3.43 -5.84 10.25
CA TYR A 112 -3.84 -6.26 8.91
C TYR A 112 -3.25 -7.63 8.58
N LEU A 113 -4.07 -8.49 8.01
CA LEU A 113 -3.64 -9.74 7.38
C LEU A 113 -3.93 -9.62 5.89
N GLY A 114 -2.90 -9.25 5.15
CA GLY A 114 -3.02 -8.95 3.74
C GLY A 114 -4.11 -7.90 3.48
N ARG A 115 -4.91 -8.15 2.45
CA ARG A 115 -6.16 -7.42 2.13
C ARG A 115 -7.42 -8.14 2.60
N LEU A 116 -7.28 -9.23 3.36
CA LEU A 116 -8.40 -10.08 3.77
C LEU A 116 -9.07 -9.57 5.04
N SER A 117 -8.26 -9.19 6.04
CA SER A 117 -8.73 -8.77 7.35
C SER A 117 -8.00 -7.51 7.81
N LEU A 118 -8.77 -6.54 8.29
CA LEU A 118 -8.30 -5.33 8.93
C LEU A 118 -9.05 -5.19 10.27
N LEU A 119 -8.30 -5.32 11.34
CA LEU A 119 -8.77 -5.33 12.71
C LEU A 119 -8.17 -4.15 13.47
N ALA A 120 -8.89 -3.67 14.47
CA ALA A 120 -8.37 -2.73 15.43
C ALA A 120 -8.69 -3.21 16.84
N ARG A 121 -7.81 -2.86 17.79
CA ARG A 121 -7.98 -3.15 19.20
C ARG A 121 -7.63 -1.91 20.01
N SER A 122 -8.40 -1.63 21.04
CA SER A 122 -8.07 -0.57 22.00
C SER A 122 -6.70 -0.83 22.65
N LEU A 123 -6.04 0.23 23.10
CA LEU A 123 -4.71 0.11 23.72
C LEU A 123 -4.72 -0.74 25.01
N ASP A 124 -5.86 -0.80 25.71
CA ASP A 124 -6.09 -1.68 26.86
C ASP A 124 -6.36 -3.15 26.48
N GLY A 125 -6.60 -3.43 25.20
CA GLY A 125 -6.87 -4.78 24.70
C GLY A 125 -8.30 -5.29 24.89
N GLU A 126 -9.22 -4.48 25.41
CA GLU A 126 -10.56 -4.95 25.78
C GLU A 126 -11.60 -4.91 24.65
N GLN A 127 -11.47 -3.90 23.78
CA GLN A 127 -12.39 -3.61 22.69
C GLN A 127 -11.75 -3.94 21.35
N PHE A 128 -12.55 -4.51 20.45
CA PHE A 128 -12.11 -4.92 19.13
C PHE A 128 -13.08 -4.40 18.06
N TRP A 129 -12.52 -4.01 16.92
CA TRP A 129 -13.26 -3.59 15.75
C TRP A 129 -12.73 -4.31 14.51
N THR A 130 -13.60 -4.50 13.53
CA THR A 130 -13.25 -4.98 12.19
C THR A 130 -13.68 -3.96 11.15
N TRP A 131 -12.92 -3.82 10.07
CA TRP A 131 -13.31 -3.01 8.93
C TRP A 131 -14.36 -3.72 8.07
N ASN A 132 -15.46 -3.03 7.75
CA ASN A 132 -16.44 -3.50 6.80
C ASN A 132 -16.29 -2.75 5.46
N SER A 133 -15.78 -3.43 4.43
CA SER A 133 -15.59 -2.80 3.11
C SER A 133 -16.87 -2.44 2.36
N LYS A 134 -18.03 -3.00 2.72
CA LYS A 134 -19.31 -2.59 2.09
C LYS A 134 -19.80 -1.25 2.63
N GLN A 135 -19.51 -0.97 3.89
CA GLN A 135 -19.93 0.25 4.57
C GLN A 135 -18.82 1.30 4.68
N ASN A 136 -17.58 0.92 4.34
CA ASN A 136 -16.38 1.73 4.58
C ASN A 136 -16.32 2.28 6.01
N ALA A 137 -16.58 1.39 6.98
CA ALA A 137 -16.67 1.77 8.38
C ALA A 137 -16.15 0.66 9.30
N TRP A 138 -15.62 1.08 10.45
CA TRP A 138 -15.29 0.20 11.56
C TRP A 138 -16.56 -0.32 12.25
N GLN A 139 -16.59 -1.61 12.58
CA GLN A 139 -17.68 -2.26 13.29
C GLN A 139 -17.15 -2.93 14.54
N ALA A 140 -17.82 -2.75 15.68
CA ALA A 140 -17.47 -3.41 16.91
C ALA A 140 -17.66 -4.94 16.78
N ILE A 141 -16.75 -5.68 17.38
CA ILE A 141 -16.81 -7.14 17.43
C ILE A 141 -17.36 -7.54 18.81
N THR A 142 -18.60 -8.00 18.87
CA THR A 142 -19.28 -8.37 20.13
C THR A 142 -19.08 -9.83 20.50
N ASP A 143 -19.13 -10.74 19.52
CA ASP A 143 -19.25 -12.18 19.75
C ASP A 143 -18.06 -13.00 19.23
N ALA A 144 -16.94 -12.35 18.87
CA ALA A 144 -15.76 -13.09 18.43
C ALA A 144 -14.99 -13.70 19.59
N ASN A 145 -14.31 -14.81 19.29
CA ASN A 145 -13.39 -15.43 20.20
C ASN A 145 -12.20 -14.49 20.49
N LYS A 146 -12.27 -13.77 21.62
CA LYS A 146 -11.23 -12.81 22.03
C LYS A 146 -9.84 -13.44 22.13
N SER A 147 -9.75 -14.74 22.42
CA SER A 147 -8.46 -15.44 22.46
C SER A 147 -7.79 -15.51 21.08
N ASP A 148 -8.58 -15.76 20.03
CA ASP A 148 -8.06 -15.87 18.66
C ASP A 148 -7.61 -14.51 18.14
N LEU A 149 -8.38 -13.45 18.46
CA LEU A 149 -8.00 -12.08 18.15
C LEU A 149 -6.71 -11.69 18.89
N ALA A 150 -6.60 -11.97 20.20
CA ALA A 150 -5.39 -11.67 20.96
C ALA A 150 -4.16 -12.43 20.43
N ALA A 151 -4.32 -13.71 20.09
CA ALA A 151 -3.28 -14.52 19.48
C ALA A 151 -2.82 -13.95 18.14
N ALA A 152 -3.71 -13.33 17.36
CA ALA A 152 -3.35 -12.66 16.11
C ALA A 152 -2.39 -11.49 16.32
N TYR A 153 -2.64 -10.64 17.33
CA TYR A 153 -1.74 -9.55 17.69
C TYR A 153 -0.39 -10.07 18.19
N GLN A 154 -0.39 -11.12 19.02
CA GLN A 154 0.85 -11.75 19.48
C GLN A 154 1.65 -12.35 18.32
N LEU A 155 0.98 -13.00 17.37
CA LEU A 155 1.62 -13.56 16.18
C LEU A 155 2.20 -12.47 15.28
N ALA A 156 1.45 -11.39 15.04
CA ALA A 156 1.92 -10.25 14.26
C ALA A 156 3.14 -9.56 14.90
N GLN A 157 3.21 -9.58 16.24
CA GLN A 157 4.35 -9.09 17.03
C GLN A 157 5.46 -10.13 17.23
N GLN A 158 5.35 -11.30 16.61
CA GLN A 158 6.31 -12.41 16.69
C GLN A 158 6.55 -12.93 18.13
N GLN A 159 5.56 -12.78 19.00
CA GLN A 159 5.62 -13.26 20.39
C GLN A 159 5.28 -14.75 20.53
N ILE A 160 4.62 -15.32 19.51
CA ILE A 160 4.26 -16.75 19.45
C ILE A 160 4.66 -17.35 18.11
N ALA A 161 4.77 -18.67 18.07
CA ALA A 161 5.06 -19.40 16.83
C ALA A 161 3.87 -19.32 15.84
N PRO A 162 4.11 -19.44 14.52
CA PRO A 162 3.07 -19.53 13.51
C PRO A 162 2.04 -20.61 13.84
N THR A 163 0.77 -20.21 13.88
CA THR A 163 -0.36 -21.08 14.20
C THR A 163 -1.57 -20.71 13.34
N LEU A 164 -2.58 -21.57 13.32
CA LEU A 164 -3.83 -21.30 12.63
C LEU A 164 -4.68 -20.30 13.44
N LEU A 165 -5.18 -19.27 12.78
CA LEU A 165 -6.00 -18.21 13.38
C LEU A 165 -7.35 -18.13 12.69
N ASN A 166 -8.42 -17.97 13.48
CA ASN A 166 -9.75 -17.66 12.98
C ASN A 166 -10.01 -16.17 13.10
N LEU A 167 -9.89 -15.45 11.97
CA LEU A 167 -10.09 -14.01 11.93
C LEU A 167 -11.32 -13.66 11.06
N PRO A 168 -12.10 -12.65 11.44
CA PRO A 168 -13.18 -12.19 10.59
C PRO A 168 -12.61 -11.54 9.32
N VAL A 169 -13.24 -11.83 8.19
CA VAL A 169 -12.89 -11.22 6.91
C VAL A 169 -13.57 -9.86 6.79
N SER A 170 -12.85 -8.88 6.25
CA SER A 170 -13.36 -7.51 6.10
C SER A 170 -14.27 -7.32 4.88
N LEU A 171 -14.79 -8.41 4.30
CA LEU A 171 -15.70 -8.44 3.13
C LEU A 171 -17.18 -8.36 3.52
N THR A 172 -17.51 -8.85 4.72
CA THR A 172 -18.84 -8.85 5.32
C THR A 172 -18.67 -8.61 6.82
N ALA A 173 -19.68 -8.05 7.48
CA ALA A 173 -19.67 -8.00 8.95
C ALA A 173 -19.30 -9.41 9.46
N ALA A 174 -18.41 -9.48 10.47
CA ALA A 174 -18.03 -10.74 11.09
C ALA A 174 -19.31 -11.55 11.31
N GLU A 175 -19.39 -12.74 10.72
CA GLU A 175 -20.57 -13.59 10.86
C GLU A 175 -20.78 -13.84 12.34
N ALA A 176 -21.79 -13.17 12.91
CA ALA A 176 -22.38 -13.56 14.17
C ALA A 176 -22.98 -14.94 13.93
N LYS A 177 -22.30 -15.98 14.41
CA LYS A 177 -22.80 -17.34 14.36
C LYS A 177 -23.43 -17.69 15.70
#